data_AF-A0A927NYL2-F1
#
_entry.id   AF-A0A927NYL2-F1
#
_cell.length_a   1.000
_cell.length_b   1.000
_cell.length_c   1.000
_cell.angle_alpha   90.00
_cell.angle_beta   90.00
_cell.angle_gamma   90.00
#
_symmetry.space_group_name_H-M   'P 1'
#
loop_
_entity.id
_entity.type
_entity.pdbx_description
1 polymer ?
#
loop_
_entity_poly.entity_id
_entity_poly.type
_entity_poly.pdbx_seq_one_letter_code
_entity_poly.pdbx_strand_id
1 'polypeptide(L)'
;MNVKELFDKYYSRLEKEGYIKALFSGLIVGFIVNFIVAFAFWFSDAEGLWWSIGAFVVATAAATPLFFQYKYKPTAKQVAARIDKLGLEERMITMNEFIDDESFIALKQREDAQLKLKQIDSSLIKFVFSRGVIIALCIVATLGAGMTTVTGLSDKGIISSGKEVLEEIFPEEPEIPVTLSYVAEE
;
A
#
# COMPACT_ATOMS: atom_id res chain seq x y z
N MET A 1 25.44 26.66 -1.98
CA MET A 1 24.94 25.26 -1.94
C MET A 1 26.03 24.37 -2.51
N ASN A 2 26.57 23.48 -1.68
CA ASN A 2 27.64 22.56 -2.06
C ASN A 2 27.07 21.48 -3.00
N VAL A 3 27.90 20.88 -3.86
CA VAL A 3 27.39 19.91 -4.83
C VAL A 3 26.97 18.59 -4.19
N LYS A 4 27.62 18.24 -3.07
CA LYS A 4 27.19 17.13 -2.22
C LYS A 4 25.77 17.34 -1.68
N GLU A 5 25.47 18.55 -1.21
CA GLU A 5 24.12 18.90 -0.71
C GLU A 5 23.06 18.85 -1.81
N LEU A 6 23.41 19.22 -3.04
CA LEU A 6 22.53 19.08 -4.20
C LEU A 6 22.20 17.60 -4.44
N PHE A 7 23.23 16.75 -4.53
CA PHE A 7 23.07 15.32 -4.78
C PHE A 7 22.24 14.63 -3.68
N ASP A 8 22.50 14.93 -2.41
CA ASP A 8 21.71 14.41 -1.27
C ASP A 8 20.25 14.88 -1.32
N LYS A 9 20.01 16.13 -1.76
CA LYS A 9 18.65 16.64 -1.95
C LYS A 9 17.91 15.91 -3.09
N TYR A 10 18.61 15.52 -4.15
CA TYR A 10 18.03 14.71 -5.23
C TYR A 10 17.74 13.29 -4.78
N TYR A 11 18.70 12.68 -4.07
CA TYR A 11 18.58 11.33 -3.54
C TYR A 11 17.41 11.23 -2.55
N SER A 12 17.33 12.14 -1.58
CA SER A 12 16.24 12.18 -0.59
C SER A 12 14.87 12.46 -1.20
N ARG A 13 14.78 13.21 -2.31
CA ARG A 13 13.51 13.38 -3.05
C ARG A 13 13.03 12.08 -3.70
N LEU A 14 13.95 11.31 -4.27
CA LEU A 14 13.64 10.02 -4.88
C LEU A 14 13.33 8.94 -3.82
N GLU A 15 14.00 8.99 -2.67
CA GLU A 15 13.66 8.15 -1.52
C GLU A 15 12.23 8.43 -1.03
N LYS A 16 11.85 9.72 -0.93
CA LYS A 16 10.46 10.11 -0.62
C LYS A 16 9.46 9.60 -1.66
N GLU A 17 9.78 9.62 -2.96
CA GLU A 17 8.92 9.03 -4.00
C GLU A 17 8.72 7.52 -3.78
N GLY A 18 9.80 6.79 -3.48
CA GLY A 18 9.74 5.36 -3.16
C GLY A 18 8.89 5.07 -1.93
N TYR A 19 9.06 5.87 -0.87
CA TYR A 19 8.27 5.75 0.35
C TYR A 19 6.79 6.03 0.13
N ILE A 20 6.46 7.09 -0.62
CA ILE A 20 5.08 7.41 -0.94
C ILE A 20 4.45 6.29 -1.77
N LYS A 21 5.15 5.75 -2.78
CA LYS A 21 4.64 4.59 -3.55
C LYS A 21 4.38 3.37 -2.68
N ALA A 22 5.28 3.07 -1.75
CA ALA A 22 5.15 1.98 -0.80
C ALA A 22 3.96 2.18 0.16
N LEU A 23 3.73 3.42 0.60
CA LEU A 23 2.59 3.79 1.43
C LEU A 23 1.26 3.58 0.69
N PHE A 24 1.15 4.04 -0.57
CA PHE A 24 -0.05 3.82 -1.39
C PHE A 24 -0.33 2.34 -1.61
N SER A 25 0.69 1.52 -1.88
CA SER A 25 0.50 0.05 -1.98
C SER A 25 0.14 -0.59 -0.63
N GLY A 26 0.72 -0.11 0.47
CA GLY A 26 0.38 -0.60 1.82
C GLY A 26 -1.04 -0.25 2.23
N LEU A 27 -1.55 0.92 1.82
CA LEU A 27 -2.94 1.31 2.01
C LEU A 27 -3.90 0.41 1.22
N ILE A 28 -3.57 0.07 -0.03
CA ILE A 28 -4.39 -0.86 -0.82
C ILE A 28 -4.52 -2.20 -0.10
N VAL A 29 -3.40 -2.78 0.36
CA VAL A 29 -3.43 -4.04 1.11
C VAL A 29 -4.20 -3.89 2.41
N GLY A 30 -4.01 -2.79 3.14
CA GLY A 30 -4.76 -2.48 4.35
C GLY A 30 -6.27 -2.47 4.13
N PHE A 31 -6.75 -1.76 3.12
CA PHE A 31 -8.18 -1.70 2.82
C PHE A 31 -8.75 -3.05 2.36
N ILE A 32 -7.99 -3.87 1.63
CA ILE A 32 -8.41 -5.24 1.28
C ILE A 32 -8.57 -6.10 2.54
N VAL A 33 -7.57 -6.08 3.43
CA VAL A 33 -7.62 -6.85 4.67
C VAL A 33 -8.77 -6.37 5.55
N ASN A 34 -8.96 -5.05 5.68
CA ASN A 34 -10.07 -4.47 6.41
C ASN A 34 -11.43 -4.93 5.87
N PHE A 35 -11.60 -4.95 4.54
CA PHE A 35 -12.81 -5.44 3.92
C PHE A 35 -13.11 -6.89 4.29
N ILE A 36 -12.12 -7.79 4.18
CA ILE A 36 -12.27 -9.21 4.52
C ILE A 36 -12.64 -9.39 5.99
N VAL A 37 -11.95 -8.67 6.89
CA VAL A 37 -12.19 -8.76 8.33
C VAL A 37 -13.56 -8.21 8.68
N ALA A 38 -13.92 -7.02 8.19
CA ALA A 38 -15.24 -6.41 8.42
C ALA A 38 -16.37 -7.30 7.88
N PHE A 39 -16.17 -7.92 6.72
CA PHE A 39 -17.12 -8.85 6.12
C PHE A 39 -17.29 -10.13 6.93
N ALA A 40 -16.19 -10.73 7.43
CA ALA A 40 -16.26 -11.90 8.28
C ALA A 40 -16.96 -11.60 9.62
N PHE A 41 -16.65 -10.47 10.24
CA PHE A 41 -17.31 -10.05 11.47
C PHE A 41 -18.77 -9.68 11.26
N TRP A 42 -19.19 -9.18 10.09
CA TRP A 42 -20.61 -8.93 9.82
C TRP A 42 -21.47 -10.21 9.86
N PHE A 43 -20.89 -11.39 9.65
CA PHE A 43 -21.59 -12.68 9.84
C PHE A 43 -21.59 -13.19 11.27
N SER A 44 -20.77 -12.63 12.15
CA SER A 44 -20.76 -12.97 13.56
C SER A 44 -21.50 -11.85 14.30
N ASP A 45 -22.44 -12.14 15.20
CA ASP A 45 -23.08 -11.10 16.04
C ASP A 45 -22.12 -10.48 17.08
N ALA A 46 -20.83 -10.38 16.76
CA ALA A 46 -19.75 -9.90 17.61
C ALA A 46 -19.30 -8.50 17.14
N GLU A 47 -18.94 -7.64 18.10
CA GLU A 47 -18.46 -6.28 17.84
C GLU A 47 -17.18 -6.28 16.98
N GLY A 48 -17.35 -6.16 15.67
CA GLY A 48 -16.28 -6.33 14.68
C GLY A 48 -15.53 -5.06 14.32
N LEU A 49 -16.10 -3.89 14.63
CA LEU A 49 -15.58 -2.59 14.19
C LEU A 49 -14.12 -2.34 14.63
N TRP A 50 -13.82 -2.55 15.92
CA TRP A 50 -12.48 -2.30 16.45
C TRP A 50 -11.45 -3.29 15.91
N TRP A 51 -11.85 -4.53 15.66
CA TRP A 51 -10.99 -5.55 15.05
C TRP A 51 -10.69 -5.23 13.60
N SER A 52 -11.66 -4.72 12.84
CA SER A 52 -11.43 -4.31 11.45
C SER A 52 -10.47 -3.13 11.36
N ILE A 53 -10.68 -2.10 12.19
CA ILE A 53 -9.80 -0.92 12.28
C ILE A 53 -8.39 -1.35 12.72
N GLY A 54 -8.28 -2.23 13.70
CA GLY A 54 -6.99 -2.79 14.13
C GLY A 54 -6.28 -3.54 13.01
N ALA A 55 -7.00 -4.41 12.29
CA ALA A 55 -6.47 -5.16 11.16
C ALA A 55 -6.00 -4.26 10.01
N PHE A 56 -6.74 -3.19 9.70
CA PHE A 56 -6.34 -2.16 8.74
C PHE A 56 -4.97 -1.56 9.09
N VAL A 57 -4.84 -1.05 10.32
CA VAL A 57 -3.62 -0.37 10.78
C VAL A 57 -2.43 -1.33 10.75
N VAL A 58 -2.61 -2.55 11.29
CA VAL A 58 -1.54 -3.56 11.32
C VAL A 58 -1.12 -3.97 9.92
N ALA A 59 -2.08 -4.24 9.03
CA ALA A 59 -1.79 -4.64 7.66
C ALA A 59 -1.08 -3.53 6.87
N THR A 60 -1.52 -2.27 6.99
CA THR A 60 -0.83 -1.14 6.35
C THR A 60 0.57 -0.95 6.93
N ALA A 61 0.72 -0.97 8.26
CA ALA A 61 2.00 -0.77 8.94
C ALA A 61 3.02 -1.88 8.60
N ALA A 62 2.58 -3.12 8.40
CA ALA A 62 3.44 -4.22 7.98
C ALA A 62 3.74 -4.19 6.47
N ALA A 63 2.75 -3.89 5.63
CA ALA A 63 2.90 -3.91 4.18
C ALA A 63 3.78 -2.76 3.67
N THR A 64 3.66 -1.55 4.22
CA THR A 64 4.45 -0.38 3.77
C THR A 64 5.96 -0.61 3.82
N PRO A 65 6.60 -1.05 4.92
CA PRO A 65 8.03 -1.31 4.95
C PRO A 65 8.44 -2.49 4.05
N LEU A 66 7.59 -3.52 3.93
CA LEU A 66 7.84 -4.65 3.02
C LEU A 66 7.87 -4.20 1.55
N PHE A 67 6.87 -3.44 1.10
CA PHE A 67 6.85 -2.90 -0.26
C PHE A 67 8.01 -1.93 -0.52
N PHE A 68 8.38 -1.14 0.49
CA PHE A 68 9.54 -0.25 0.36
C PHE A 68 10.82 -1.05 0.12
N GLN A 69 11.14 -2.05 0.94
CA GLN A 69 12.38 -2.81 0.80
C GLN A 69 12.42 -3.67 -0.48
N TYR A 70 11.32 -4.33 -0.84
CA TYR A 70 11.31 -5.30 -1.94
C TYR A 70 11.00 -4.71 -3.32
N LYS A 71 10.20 -3.65 -3.41
CA LYS A 71 9.67 -3.16 -4.69
C LYS A 71 10.12 -1.74 -5.03
N TYR A 72 10.16 -0.86 -4.04
CA TYR A 72 10.32 0.58 -4.28
C TYR A 72 11.64 1.16 -3.78
N LYS A 73 12.54 0.34 -3.21
CA LYS A 73 13.86 0.77 -2.77
C LYS A 73 14.64 1.30 -3.97
N PRO A 74 14.95 2.61 -4.02
CA PRO A 74 15.63 3.19 -5.16
C PRO A 74 17.11 2.78 -5.13
N THR A 75 17.53 1.95 -6.09
CA THR A 75 18.96 1.63 -6.27
C THR A 75 19.67 2.83 -6.90
N ALA A 76 20.89 3.13 -6.47
CA ALA A 76 21.68 4.28 -6.95
C ALA A 76 21.79 4.34 -8.49
N LYS A 77 21.92 3.18 -9.17
CA LYS A 77 21.87 3.08 -10.64
C LYS A 77 20.54 3.54 -11.25
N GLN A 78 19.40 3.21 -10.63
CA GLN A 78 18.08 3.62 -11.13
C GLN A 78 17.84 5.11 -10.95
N VAL A 79 18.35 5.66 -9.85
CA VAL A 79 18.35 7.11 -9.56
C VAL A 79 19.19 7.85 -10.58
N ALA A 80 20.42 7.41 -10.81
CA ALA A 80 21.32 7.96 -11.82
C ALA A 80 20.70 7.96 -13.23
N ALA A 81 20.14 6.81 -13.65
CA ALA A 81 19.51 6.68 -14.96
C ALA A 81 18.27 7.59 -15.16
N ARG A 82 17.50 7.86 -14.10
CA ARG A 82 16.37 8.80 -14.17
C ARG A 82 16.83 10.24 -14.30
N ILE A 83 17.89 10.60 -13.59
CA ILE A 83 18.49 11.93 -13.64
C ILE A 83 19.14 12.16 -15.02
N ASP A 84 19.80 11.15 -15.59
CA ASP A 84 20.41 11.23 -16.93
C ASP A 84 19.39 11.51 -18.04
N LYS A 85 18.17 10.95 -17.92
CA LYS A 85 17.06 11.24 -18.84
C LYS A 85 16.58 12.69 -18.82
N LEU A 86 16.98 13.50 -17.84
CA LEU A 86 16.69 14.93 -17.77
C LEU A 86 17.73 15.79 -18.51
N GLY A 87 18.62 15.17 -19.30
CA GLY A 87 19.60 15.88 -20.14
C GLY A 87 21.03 15.83 -19.61
N LEU A 88 21.33 14.91 -18.69
CA LEU A 88 22.69 14.70 -18.18
C LEU A 88 23.54 13.71 -19.01
N GLU A 89 23.02 13.20 -20.14
CA GLU A 89 23.80 12.46 -21.15
C GLU A 89 24.65 11.32 -20.53
N GLU A 90 24.04 10.48 -19.69
CA GLU A 90 24.67 9.32 -19.00
C GLU A 90 25.76 9.64 -17.96
N ARG A 91 26.03 10.92 -17.70
CA ARG A 91 27.11 11.34 -16.78
C ARG A 91 26.87 10.88 -15.35
N MET A 92 25.63 10.68 -14.93
CA MET A 92 25.30 10.19 -13.58
C MET A 92 25.49 8.69 -13.43
N ILE A 93 25.15 7.92 -14.45
CA ILE A 93 25.44 6.48 -14.50
C ILE A 93 26.95 6.28 -14.42
N THR A 94 27.71 7.01 -15.25
CA THR A 94 29.18 6.96 -15.24
C THR A 94 29.75 7.38 -13.88
N MET A 95 29.22 8.45 -13.27
CA MET A 95 29.61 8.86 -11.91
C MET A 95 29.37 7.77 -10.86
N ASN A 96 28.26 7.04 -10.98
CA ASN A 96 27.90 5.97 -10.05
C ASN A 96 28.75 4.71 -10.27
N GLU A 97 29.21 4.44 -11.50
CA GLU A 97 30.09 3.31 -11.79
C GLU A 97 31.52 3.54 -11.32
N PHE A 98 31.98 4.78 -11.35
CA PHE A 98 33.31 5.16 -10.85
C PHE A 98 33.29 5.68 -9.41
N ILE A 99 32.31 5.33 -8.58
CA ILE A 99 32.18 5.93 -7.24
C ILE A 99 33.31 5.52 -6.29
N ASP A 100 33.87 4.32 -6.49
CA ASP A 100 34.97 3.74 -5.70
C ASP A 100 36.34 3.90 -6.37
N ASP A 101 36.42 4.52 -7.55
CA ASP A 101 37.68 4.75 -8.27
C ASP A 101 38.29 6.12 -7.91
N GLU A 102 39.43 6.13 -7.22
CA GLU A 102 40.15 7.35 -6.82
C GLU A 102 41.08 7.90 -7.92
N SER A 103 41.02 7.36 -9.14
CA SER A 103 41.79 7.89 -10.26
C SER A 103 41.46 9.37 -10.53
N PHE A 104 42.48 10.13 -10.95
CA PHE A 104 42.34 11.56 -11.28
C PHE A 104 41.24 11.81 -12.33
N ILE A 105 41.10 10.89 -13.30
CA ILE A 105 40.11 10.98 -14.36
C ILE A 105 38.70 10.76 -13.80
N ALA A 106 38.51 9.78 -12.91
CA ALA A 106 37.23 9.55 -12.24
C ALA A 106 36.81 10.77 -11.41
N LEU A 107 37.73 11.36 -10.63
CA LEU A 107 37.45 12.58 -9.87
C LEU A 107 37.00 13.74 -10.77
N LYS A 108 37.70 13.95 -11.88
CA LYS A 108 37.35 15.01 -12.83
C LYS A 108 35.99 14.79 -13.48
N GLN A 109 35.66 13.55 -13.83
CA GLN A 109 34.34 13.20 -14.38
C GLN A 109 33.21 13.42 -13.36
N ARG A 110 33.45 13.13 -12.07
CA ARG A 110 32.49 13.45 -11.00
C ARG A 110 32.27 14.95 -10.89
N GLU A 111 33.33 15.76 -10.92
CA GLU A 111 33.22 17.22 -10.88
C GLU A 111 32.45 17.78 -12.09
N ASP A 112 32.70 17.30 -13.30
CA ASP A 112 32.01 17.76 -14.50
C ASP A 112 30.53 17.36 -14.53
N ALA A 113 30.21 16.14 -14.07
CA ALA A 113 28.82 15.69 -13.89
C ALA A 113 28.08 16.57 -12.88
N GLN A 114 28.74 16.85 -11.75
CA GLN A 114 28.28 17.74 -10.68
C GLN A 114 28.00 19.17 -11.17
N LEU A 115 28.86 19.72 -12.04
CA LEU A 115 28.66 21.05 -12.63
C LEU A 115 27.46 21.09 -13.59
N LYS A 116 27.28 20.08 -14.44
CA LYS A 116 26.07 19.97 -15.28
C LYS A 116 24.81 19.78 -14.45
N LEU A 117 24.89 19.09 -13.32
CA LEU A 117 23.75 18.87 -12.43
C LEU A 117 23.25 20.16 -11.76
N LYS A 118 24.15 21.12 -11.52
CA LYS A 118 23.77 22.46 -11.02
C LYS A 118 22.96 23.26 -12.04
N GLN A 119 23.13 22.98 -13.33
CA GLN A 119 22.43 23.67 -14.41
C GLN A 119 21.02 23.14 -14.62
N ILE A 120 20.74 21.93 -14.12
CA ILE A 120 19.43 21.28 -14.23
C ILE A 120 18.63 21.54 -12.97
N ASP A 121 17.45 22.12 -13.13
CA ASP A 121 16.60 22.49 -12.02
C ASP A 121 15.96 21.25 -11.36
N SER A 122 15.99 21.26 -10.03
CA SER A 122 15.52 20.15 -9.20
C SER A 122 14.02 19.90 -9.27
N SER A 123 13.28 20.86 -9.82
CA SER A 123 11.84 20.80 -10.06
C SER A 123 11.46 19.83 -11.20
N LEU A 124 12.43 19.36 -11.99
CA LEU A 124 12.20 18.50 -13.16
C LEU A 124 11.99 17.02 -12.83
N ILE A 125 12.33 16.56 -11.62
CA ILE A 125 11.94 15.22 -11.16
C ILE A 125 10.46 15.25 -10.80
N LYS A 126 9.61 15.09 -11.83
CA LYS A 126 8.16 14.93 -11.64
C LYS A 126 7.89 13.59 -10.98
N PHE A 127 7.13 13.61 -9.88
CA PHE A 127 6.62 12.39 -9.26
C PHE A 127 5.76 11.63 -10.27
N VAL A 128 6.20 10.43 -10.65
CA VAL A 128 5.44 9.59 -11.57
C VAL A 128 4.71 8.52 -10.77
N PHE A 129 3.45 8.79 -10.44
CA PHE A 129 2.53 7.79 -9.93
C PHE A 129 1.90 7.01 -11.08
N SER A 130 1.77 5.69 -10.91
CA SER A 130 0.97 4.90 -11.84
C SER A 130 -0.50 5.26 -11.64
N ARG A 131 -1.17 5.71 -12.70
CA ARG A 131 -2.61 6.02 -12.69
C ARG A 131 -3.44 4.85 -12.14
N GLY A 132 -3.02 3.62 -12.44
CA GLY A 132 -3.68 2.40 -11.97
C GLY A 132 -3.63 2.23 -10.45
N VAL A 133 -2.55 2.65 -9.77
CA VAL A 133 -2.44 2.57 -8.31
C VAL A 133 -3.43 3.53 -7.63
N ILE A 134 -3.60 4.73 -8.20
CA ILE A 134 -4.56 5.71 -7.69
C ILE A 134 -5.99 5.20 -7.86
N ILE A 135 -6.32 4.69 -9.05
CA ILE A 135 -7.66 4.15 -9.34
C ILE A 135 -7.97 2.96 -8.41
N ALA A 136 -7.02 2.02 -8.27
CA ALA A 136 -7.16 0.88 -7.38
C ALA A 136 -7.37 1.32 -5.92
N LEU A 137 -6.59 2.28 -5.43
CA LEU A 137 -6.77 2.81 -4.08
C LEU A 137 -8.18 3.38 -3.88
N CYS A 138 -8.71 4.16 -4.83
CA CYS A 138 -10.05 4.70 -4.73
C CYS A 138 -11.12 3.60 -4.63
N ILE A 139 -11.04 2.56 -5.47
CA ILE A 139 -11.99 1.45 -5.48
C ILE A 139 -11.95 0.68 -4.17
N VAL A 140 -10.76 0.32 -3.69
CA VAL A 140 -10.63 -0.46 -2.47
C VAL A 140 -10.97 0.38 -1.24
N ALA A 141 -10.67 1.68 -1.25
CA ALA A 141 -11.04 2.59 -0.16
C ALA A 141 -12.56 2.73 -0.03
N THR A 142 -13.30 2.87 -1.15
CA THR A 142 -14.76 2.95 -1.10
C THR A 142 -15.39 1.64 -0.63
N LEU A 143 -14.90 0.50 -1.11
CA LEU A 143 -15.38 -0.82 -0.67
C LEU A 143 -15.07 -1.07 0.81
N GLY A 144 -13.83 -0.82 1.24
CA GLY A 144 -13.40 -1.00 2.63
C GLY A 144 -14.15 -0.10 3.60
N ALA A 145 -14.31 1.19 3.28
CA ALA A 145 -15.08 2.11 4.09
C ALA A 145 -16.57 1.73 4.14
N GLY A 146 -17.17 1.37 2.99
CA GLY A 146 -18.54 0.91 2.91
C GLY A 146 -18.80 -0.31 3.80
N MET A 147 -17.97 -1.34 3.69
CA MET A 147 -18.11 -2.53 4.52
C MET A 147 -17.95 -2.23 6.01
N THR A 148 -17.00 -1.37 6.37
CA THR A 148 -16.80 -0.95 7.78
C THR A 148 -18.03 -0.25 8.34
N THR A 149 -18.71 0.57 7.53
CA THR A 149 -19.96 1.21 7.96
C THR A 149 -21.09 0.20 8.12
N VAL A 150 -21.20 -0.80 7.25
CA VAL A 150 -22.20 -1.87 7.38
C VAL A 150 -21.98 -2.66 8.66
N THR A 151 -20.75 -3.12 8.90
CA THR A 151 -20.39 -3.83 10.14
C THR A 151 -20.64 -2.96 11.38
N GLY A 152 -20.24 -1.69 11.35
CA GLY A 152 -20.45 -0.79 12.49
C GLY A 152 -21.91 -0.45 12.79
N LEU A 153 -22.78 -0.45 11.77
CA LEU A 153 -24.23 -0.27 11.95
C LEU A 153 -24.91 -1.57 12.41
N SER A 154 -24.40 -2.71 11.96
CA SER A 154 -24.81 -4.04 12.44
C SER A 154 -24.46 -4.23 13.91
N ASP A 155 -23.24 -3.87 14.33
CA ASP A 155 -22.79 -3.92 15.74
C ASP A 155 -23.71 -3.09 16.66
N LYS A 156 -24.32 -2.02 16.13
CA LYS A 156 -25.28 -1.17 16.85
C LYS A 156 -26.72 -1.66 16.79
N GLY A 157 -26.99 -2.78 16.14
CA GLY A 157 -28.33 -3.34 15.94
C GLY A 157 -29.26 -2.46 15.08
N ILE A 158 -28.70 -1.55 14.27
CA ILE A 158 -29.50 -0.69 13.37
C ILE A 158 -29.82 -1.43 12.07
N ILE A 159 -28.92 -2.30 11.62
CA ILE A 159 -29.05 -3.11 10.42
C ILE A 159 -28.89 -4.57 10.83
N SER A 160 -29.66 -5.46 10.19
CA SER A 160 -29.55 -6.90 10.36
C SER A 160 -28.14 -7.41 10.09
N SER A 161 -27.70 -8.36 10.92
CA SER A 161 -26.41 -9.01 10.70
C SER A 161 -26.47 -9.88 9.44
N GLY A 162 -25.30 -10.18 8.87
CA GLY A 162 -25.22 -11.02 7.67
C GLY A 162 -25.81 -12.41 7.90
N LYS A 163 -25.80 -12.88 9.15
CA LYS A 163 -26.41 -14.13 9.57
C LYS A 163 -27.94 -14.08 9.47
N GLU A 164 -28.57 -13.02 9.98
CA GLU A 164 -30.03 -12.83 9.87
C GLU A 164 -30.49 -12.74 8.41
N VAL A 165 -29.72 -12.05 7.56
CA VAL A 165 -30.01 -11.94 6.12
C VAL A 165 -29.88 -13.31 5.43
N LEU A 166 -28.90 -14.14 5.84
CA LEU A 166 -28.76 -15.50 5.31
C LEU A 166 -29.90 -16.41 5.75
N GLU A 167 -30.34 -16.32 7.01
CA GLU A 167 -31.48 -17.09 7.54
C GLU A 167 -32.81 -16.68 6.87
N GLU A 168 -32.96 -15.42 6.46
CA GLU A 168 -34.14 -14.97 5.70
C GLU A 168 -34.14 -15.51 4.25
N ILE A 169 -32.97 -15.59 3.61
CA ILE A 169 -32.82 -16.09 2.23
C ILE A 169 -32.88 -17.63 2.18
N PHE A 170 -32.29 -18.28 3.19
CA PHE A 170 -32.26 -19.74 3.36
C PHE A 170 -32.87 -20.09 4.72
N PRO A 171 -34.21 -20.06 4.84
CA PRO A 171 -34.86 -20.49 6.06
C PRO A 171 -34.47 -21.93 6.35
N GLU A 172 -33.92 -22.20 7.54
CA GLU A 172 -33.74 -23.57 8.02
C GLU A 172 -35.11 -24.27 7.98
N GLU A 173 -35.15 -25.46 7.38
CA GLU A 173 -36.35 -26.30 7.37
C GLU A 173 -36.80 -26.47 8.83
N PRO A 174 -38.09 -26.23 9.16
CA PRO A 174 -38.55 -26.31 10.53
C PRO A 174 -38.26 -27.71 11.08
N GLU A 175 -37.60 -27.79 12.23
CA GLU A 175 -37.48 -29.03 13.00
C GLU A 175 -38.90 -29.50 13.35
N ILE A 176 -39.46 -30.42 12.55
CA ILE A 176 -40.77 -31.02 12.83
C ILE A 176 -40.59 -31.87 14.09
N PRO A 177 -41.21 -31.52 15.24
CA PRO A 177 -41.11 -32.36 16.42
C PRO A 177 -41.92 -33.64 16.19
N VAL A 178 -41.25 -34.70 15.74
CA VAL A 178 -41.86 -36.02 15.60
C VAL A 178 -42.10 -36.56 17.02
N THR A 179 -43.35 -36.49 17.48
CA THR A 179 -43.73 -37.06 18.77
C THR A 179 -43.83 -38.58 18.62
N LEU A 180 -42.85 -39.32 19.12
CA LEU A 180 -42.86 -40.78 19.12
C LEU A 180 -43.78 -41.29 20.24
N SER A 181 -44.99 -41.74 19.90
CA SER A 181 -45.84 -42.48 20.83
C SER A 181 -45.49 -43.96 20.78
N TYR A 182 -44.88 -44.49 21.84
CA TYR A 182 -44.71 -45.93 22.00
C TYR A 182 -45.97 -46.53 22.62
N VAL A 183 -46.61 -47.46 21.90
CA VAL A 183 -47.61 -48.36 22.48
C VAL A 183 -46.84 -49.47 23.16
N ALA A 184 -46.91 -49.56 24.49
CA ALA A 184 -46.43 -50.73 25.20
C ALA A 184 -47.41 -51.88 24.91
N GLU A 185 -46.96 -52.92 24.19
CA GLU A 185 -47.69 -54.19 24.13
C GLU A 185 -47.59 -54.86 25.52
N GLU A 186 -48.75 -55.09 26.15
CA GLU A 186 -48.90 -55.89 27.38
C GLU A 186 -48.78 -57.39 27.11
#